data_AF-A0AAV0T8Y3-F1
#
_entry.id   AF-A0AAV0T8Y3-F1
#
_cell.length_a   1.000
_cell.length_b   1.000
_cell.length_c   1.000
_cell.angle_alpha   90.00
_cell.angle_beta   90.00
_cell.angle_gamma   90.00
#
_symmetry.space_group_name_H-M   'P 1'
#
loop_
_entity.id
_entity.type
_entity.pdbx_description
1 polymer ?
#
loop_
_entity_poly.entity_id
_entity_poly.type
_entity_poly.pdbx_seq_one_letter_code
_entity_poly.pdbx_strand_id
1 'polypeptide(L)'
;MPPKVSSPELHEPYEDYLYADLRHELSVRHIRLSRRLTNRVNFIKLLRDWDKKNPTTVRTNPTRTQTSTRRTMNSSAVSSFTRVIRARRGCRFRLINVLLSPDFNGRWGAMTGKLEVNQLWRDVHAAFMAQNSMLDAMHFHDALFVNVTPNVILPHSASRLLQMWVEIVAMYRNAVAQAKEAAAQDKNTHSFFDFCAGRLDLLYLHMAMLLEPKLYKFILSDKIPISEPFDRRKAKTPATAASCR
;
A
#
# COMPACT_ATOMS: atom_id res chain seq x y z
N MET A 1 -21.90 -31.07 -4.98
CA MET A 1 -20.79 -30.15 -4.62
C MET A 1 -19.90 -29.99 -5.84
N PRO A 2 -19.78 -28.80 -6.44
CA PRO A 2 -18.81 -28.61 -7.52
C PRO A 2 -17.40 -28.42 -6.92
N PRO A 3 -16.34 -28.91 -7.60
CA PRO A 3 -14.97 -28.79 -7.12
C PRO A 3 -14.51 -27.33 -7.16
N LYS A 4 -13.75 -26.91 -6.13
CA LYS A 4 -13.01 -25.65 -6.12
C LYS A 4 -12.08 -25.63 -7.33
N VAL A 5 -12.37 -24.74 -8.27
CA VAL A 5 -11.48 -24.42 -9.39
C VAL A 5 -10.21 -23.83 -8.78
N SER A 6 -9.14 -24.61 -8.79
CA SER A 6 -7.78 -24.15 -8.54
C SER A 6 -7.48 -23.03 -9.53
N SER A 7 -7.21 -21.83 -9.03
CA SER A 7 -6.70 -20.72 -9.84
C SER A 7 -5.51 -21.21 -10.68
N PRO A 8 -5.45 -20.89 -11.98
CA PRO A 8 -4.39 -21.40 -12.85
C PRO A 8 -3.03 -20.88 -12.40
N GLU A 9 -2.06 -21.78 -12.23
CA GLU A 9 -0.64 -21.42 -12.01
C GLU A 9 -0.15 -20.60 -13.21
N LEU A 10 0.46 -19.43 -12.96
CA LEU A 10 1.03 -18.63 -14.04
C LEU A 10 2.24 -19.35 -14.66
N HIS A 11 2.41 -19.30 -15.98
CA HIS A 11 3.52 -19.93 -16.69
C HIS A 11 4.22 -18.92 -17.60
N GLU A 12 5.45 -19.20 -18.05
CA GLU A 12 6.10 -18.29 -19.00
C GLU A 12 5.24 -18.03 -20.26
N PRO A 13 5.27 -16.80 -20.82
CA PRO A 13 6.11 -15.66 -20.43
C PRO A 13 5.51 -14.80 -19.31
N TYR A 14 6.27 -14.57 -18.24
CA TYR A 14 5.82 -13.79 -17.08
C TYR A 14 5.67 -12.29 -17.37
N GLU A 15 6.20 -11.83 -18.48
CA GLU A 15 6.10 -10.46 -18.99
C GLU A 15 4.69 -10.06 -19.39
N ASP A 16 3.74 -11.00 -19.47
CA ASP A 16 2.36 -10.72 -19.86
C ASP A 16 1.43 -10.54 -18.65
N TYR A 17 1.87 -10.94 -17.46
CA TYR A 17 1.05 -10.83 -16.25
C TYR A 17 1.25 -9.51 -15.52
N LEU A 18 0.18 -9.10 -14.83
CA LEU A 18 0.21 -7.89 -14.00
C LEU A 18 1.09 -8.11 -12.77
N TYR A 19 1.57 -7.01 -12.18
CA TYR A 19 2.40 -7.11 -10.99
C TYR A 19 1.66 -7.81 -9.84
N ALA A 20 0.35 -7.56 -9.70
CA ALA A 20 -0.48 -8.26 -8.74
C ALA A 20 -0.61 -9.77 -8.98
N ASP A 21 -0.66 -10.22 -10.24
CA ASP A 21 -0.75 -11.64 -10.60
C ASP A 21 0.57 -12.35 -10.28
N LEU A 22 1.70 -11.76 -10.70
CA LEU A 22 3.04 -12.26 -10.38
C LEU A 22 3.27 -12.34 -8.86
N ARG A 23 2.74 -11.36 -8.13
CA ARG A 23 2.78 -11.33 -6.67
C ARG A 23 1.91 -12.44 -6.05
N HIS A 24 0.71 -12.65 -6.58
CA HIS A 24 -0.17 -13.74 -6.14
C HIS A 24 0.54 -15.08 -6.31
N GLU A 25 1.16 -15.31 -7.46
CA GLU A 25 1.87 -16.54 -7.77
C GLU A 25 3.05 -16.79 -6.83
N LEU A 26 3.86 -15.77 -6.54
CA LEU A 26 4.95 -15.86 -5.55
C LEU A 26 4.44 -16.23 -4.16
N SER A 27 3.26 -15.74 -3.78
CA SER A 27 2.61 -16.06 -2.51
C SER A 27 2.08 -17.50 -2.49
N VAL A 28 1.42 -17.94 -3.56
CA VAL A 28 0.87 -19.30 -3.72
C VAL A 28 2.00 -20.33 -3.69
N ARG A 29 3.13 -20.05 -4.35
CA ARG A 29 4.32 -20.91 -4.38
C ARG A 29 5.21 -20.82 -3.15
N HIS A 30 4.81 -20.01 -2.15
CA HIS A 30 5.57 -19.76 -0.93
C HIS A 30 7.04 -19.36 -1.17
N ILE A 31 7.31 -18.62 -2.24
CA ILE A 31 8.66 -18.20 -2.62
C ILE A 31 9.11 -17.11 -1.64
N ARG A 32 10.18 -17.39 -0.89
CA ARG A 32 10.71 -16.46 0.11
C ARG A 32 11.27 -15.21 -0.57
N LEU A 33 10.60 -14.08 -0.36
CA LEU A 33 11.05 -12.78 -0.85
C LEU A 33 12.22 -12.29 0.00
N SER A 34 13.35 -12.03 -0.66
CA SER A 34 14.50 -11.37 -0.03
C SER A 34 14.23 -9.89 0.18
N ARG A 35 14.76 -9.34 1.29
CA ARG A 35 14.59 -7.93 1.73
C ARG A 35 15.21 -6.88 0.79
N ARG A 36 15.48 -7.19 -0.47
CA ARG A 36 16.08 -6.27 -1.46
C ARG A 36 15.40 -6.31 -2.83
N LEU A 37 14.31 -7.08 -2.97
CA LEU A 37 13.69 -7.34 -4.27
C LEU A 37 12.28 -6.72 -4.29
N THR A 38 12.08 -5.76 -5.21
CA THR A 38 10.95 -4.82 -5.16
C THR A 38 10.32 -4.51 -6.52
N ASN A 39 10.95 -4.95 -7.61
CA ASN A 39 10.54 -4.61 -8.96
C ASN A 39 10.01 -5.84 -9.71
N ARG A 40 9.15 -5.59 -10.69
CA ARG A 40 8.52 -6.62 -11.52
C ARG A 40 9.56 -7.55 -12.18
N VAL A 41 10.70 -6.99 -12.61
CA VAL A 41 11.80 -7.75 -13.21
C VAL A 41 12.36 -8.80 -12.25
N ASN A 42 12.54 -8.45 -10.98
CA ASN A 42 13.02 -9.38 -9.95
C ASN A 42 11.96 -10.44 -9.60
N PHE A 43 10.67 -10.13 -9.66
CA PHE A 43 9.60 -11.10 -9.46
C PHE A 43 9.56 -12.13 -10.60
N ILE A 44 9.63 -11.65 -11.85
CA ILE A 44 9.76 -12.51 -13.03
C ILE A 44 11.00 -13.39 -12.91
N LYS A 45 12.16 -12.82 -12.53
CA LYS A 45 13.39 -13.58 -12.31
C LYS A 45 13.23 -14.65 -11.22
N LEU A 46 12.58 -14.33 -10.11
CA LEU A 46 12.34 -15.29 -9.03
C LEU A 46 11.43 -16.45 -9.46
N LEU A 47 10.36 -16.14 -10.22
CA LEU A 47 9.47 -17.18 -10.77
C LEU A 47 10.23 -18.08 -11.74
N ARG A 48 11.01 -17.50 -12.67
CA ARG A 48 11.90 -18.25 -13.57
C ARG A 48 12.92 -19.11 -12.85
N ASP A 49 13.62 -18.54 -11.87
CA ASP A 49 14.62 -19.25 -11.08
C ASP A 49 13.98 -20.38 -10.26
N TRP A 50 12.73 -20.20 -9.82
CA TRP A 50 11.97 -21.23 -9.13
C TRP A 50 11.50 -22.33 -10.08
N ASP A 51 10.99 -22.00 -11.27
CA ASP A 51 10.59 -22.99 -12.29
C ASP A 51 11.78 -23.81 -12.75
N LYS A 52 12.92 -23.15 -12.98
CA LYS A 52 14.18 -23.81 -13.35
C LYS A 52 14.66 -24.78 -12.28
N LYS A 53 14.36 -24.50 -11.00
CA LYS A 53 14.68 -25.36 -9.86
C LYS A 53 13.64 -26.43 -9.59
N ASN A 54 12.42 -26.28 -10.12
CA ASN A 54 11.31 -27.22 -10.00
C ASN A 54 10.76 -27.56 -11.39
N PRO A 55 11.58 -28.14 -12.31
CA PRO A 55 11.10 -28.51 -13.62
C PRO A 55 10.08 -29.64 -13.49
N THR A 56 8.80 -29.25 -13.57
CA THR A 56 7.63 -30.12 -13.69
C THR A 56 7.52 -31.20 -12.61
N THR A 57 6.90 -30.89 -11.46
CA THR A 57 6.32 -31.96 -10.63
C THR A 57 5.06 -31.53 -9.89
N VAL A 58 3.96 -32.11 -10.37
CA VAL A 58 2.73 -32.39 -9.66
C VAL A 58 3.00 -32.95 -8.25
N ARG A 59 2.25 -32.40 -7.28
CA ARG A 59 1.81 -32.95 -5.97
C ARG A 59 2.70 -32.85 -4.71
N THR A 60 1.96 -32.38 -3.70
CA THR A 60 1.81 -32.84 -2.30
C THR A 60 2.75 -32.31 -1.22
N ASN A 61 2.12 -31.60 -0.26
CA ASN A 61 2.60 -31.32 1.10
C ASN A 61 3.29 -32.54 1.73
N PRO A 62 4.26 -32.31 2.64
CA PRO A 62 3.88 -32.33 4.05
C PRO A 62 4.52 -31.24 4.93
N THR A 63 3.70 -30.80 5.89
CA THR A 63 3.99 -30.32 7.25
C THR A 63 5.44 -30.48 7.76
N ARG A 64 6.10 -29.37 8.18
CA ARG A 64 6.95 -29.39 9.40
C ARG A 64 7.19 -28.03 10.06
N THR A 65 6.66 -27.97 11.27
CA THR A 65 6.97 -27.32 12.54
C THR A 65 8.38 -26.74 12.77
N GLN A 66 8.42 -25.77 13.71
CA GLN A 66 9.50 -25.30 14.60
C GLN A 66 10.24 -24.02 14.14
N THR A 67 10.58 -23.04 14.99
CA THR A 67 10.42 -22.82 16.44
C THR A 67 10.74 -21.34 16.69
N SER A 68 10.02 -20.76 17.65
CA SER A 68 10.27 -19.42 18.20
C SER A 68 11.43 -19.47 19.20
N THR A 69 12.39 -18.57 19.06
CA THR A 69 13.24 -18.13 20.17
C THR A 69 13.14 -16.63 20.31
N ARG A 70 12.40 -16.23 21.34
CA ARG A 70 12.15 -14.87 21.81
C ARG A 70 13.37 -14.42 22.61
N ARG A 71 14.07 -13.35 22.19
CA ARG A 71 14.94 -12.57 23.07
C ARG A 71 14.26 -11.24 23.39
N THR A 72 13.77 -11.14 24.61
CA THR A 72 13.34 -9.91 25.26
C THR A 72 14.56 -9.07 25.60
N MET A 73 14.60 -7.83 25.12
CA MET A 73 15.35 -6.76 25.78
C MET A 73 14.38 -5.66 26.17
N ASN A 74 14.31 -5.43 27.48
CA ASN A 74 13.55 -4.36 28.12
C ASN A 74 14.26 -3.03 27.89
N SER A 75 13.55 -2.07 27.31
CA SER A 75 13.87 -0.64 27.42
C SER A 75 12.56 0.13 27.37
N SER A 76 11.99 0.35 28.55
CA SER A 76 10.65 0.89 28.75
C SER A 76 10.74 2.27 29.40
N ALA A 77 10.89 3.29 28.57
CA ALA A 77 10.40 4.65 28.85
C ALA A 77 10.39 5.55 27.59
N VAL A 78 11.35 5.39 26.67
CA VAL A 78 11.41 6.15 25.38
C VAL A 78 10.66 5.42 24.23
N SER A 79 10.22 4.20 24.49
CA SER A 79 9.78 3.22 23.48
C SER A 79 8.30 3.31 23.10
N SER A 80 7.43 3.85 23.95
CA SER A 80 5.99 3.89 23.69
C SER A 80 5.64 4.94 22.63
N PHE A 81 6.13 6.17 22.76
CA PHE A 81 5.85 7.24 21.81
C PHE A 81 6.43 6.95 20.42
N THR A 82 7.66 6.43 20.36
CA THR A 82 8.28 6.02 19.09
C THR A 82 7.58 4.81 18.46
N ARG A 83 7.10 3.83 19.25
CA ARG A 83 6.25 2.74 18.75
C ARG A 83 4.91 3.24 18.23
N VAL A 84 4.24 4.16 18.93
CA VAL A 84 2.95 4.75 18.50
C VAL A 84 3.13 5.55 17.21
N ILE A 85 4.20 6.33 17.08
CA ILE A 85 4.50 7.06 15.83
C ILE A 85 4.78 6.07 14.68
N ARG A 86 5.59 5.03 14.90
CA ARG A 86 5.88 4.01 13.88
C ARG A 86 4.63 3.22 13.47
N ALA A 87 3.78 2.87 14.43
CA ALA A 87 2.49 2.20 14.20
C ALA A 87 1.54 3.09 13.39
N ARG A 88 1.42 4.38 13.75
CA ARG A 88 0.61 5.36 13.01
C ARG A 88 1.12 5.56 11.57
N ARG A 89 2.43 5.50 11.36
CA ARG A 89 3.02 5.53 10.02
C ARG A 89 2.63 4.28 9.23
N GLY A 90 2.61 3.11 9.86
CA GLY A 90 2.26 1.82 9.24
C GLY A 90 0.86 1.75 8.62
N CYS A 91 -0.15 2.41 9.19
CA CYS A 91 -1.54 2.31 8.72
C CYS A 91 -1.71 2.72 7.25
N ARG A 92 -1.01 3.75 6.78
CA ARG A 92 -1.12 4.21 5.38
C ARG A 92 -0.53 3.19 4.41
N PHE A 93 0.62 2.60 4.76
CA PHE A 93 1.24 1.54 3.96
C PHE A 93 0.40 0.28 3.96
N ARG A 94 -0.17 -0.09 5.11
CA ARG A 94 -1.10 -1.22 5.21
C ARG A 94 -2.34 -1.01 4.35
N LEU A 95 -2.92 0.19 4.38
CA LEU A 95 -4.05 0.54 3.51
C LEU A 95 -3.66 0.42 2.03
N ILE A 96 -2.51 0.96 1.62
CA ILE A 96 -2.00 0.82 0.25
C ILE A 96 -1.82 -0.68 -0.10
N ASN A 97 -1.26 -1.48 0.81
CA ASN A 97 -1.10 -2.93 0.59
C ASN A 97 -2.42 -3.65 0.38
N VAL A 98 -3.46 -3.31 1.16
CA VAL A 98 -4.81 -3.87 0.99
C VAL A 98 -5.34 -3.53 -0.39
N LEU A 99 -5.28 -2.27 -0.80
CA LEU A 99 -5.84 -1.80 -2.06
C LEU A 99 -5.10 -2.33 -3.30
N LEU A 100 -3.80 -2.61 -3.16
CA LEU A 100 -2.97 -3.23 -4.20
C LEU A 100 -3.02 -4.76 -4.20
N SER A 101 -3.64 -5.38 -3.21
CA SER A 101 -3.72 -6.83 -3.16
C SER A 101 -4.63 -7.38 -4.28
N PRO A 102 -4.45 -8.64 -4.69
CA PRO A 102 -5.23 -9.26 -5.77
C PRO A 102 -6.75 -9.19 -5.53
N ASP A 103 -7.19 -9.20 -4.27
CA ASP A 103 -8.61 -9.14 -3.91
C ASP A 103 -9.25 -7.78 -4.18
N PHE A 104 -8.45 -6.70 -4.31
CA PHE A 104 -8.94 -5.33 -4.39
C PHE A 104 -8.49 -4.57 -5.64
N ASN A 105 -7.35 -4.91 -6.26
CA ASN A 105 -6.79 -4.18 -7.40
C ASN A 105 -7.78 -4.01 -8.58
N GLY A 106 -8.60 -5.03 -8.86
CA GLY A 106 -9.59 -5.04 -9.92
C GLY A 106 -10.91 -4.33 -9.55
N ARG A 107 -11.07 -3.96 -8.28
CA ARG A 107 -12.32 -3.39 -7.74
C ARG A 107 -12.27 -1.87 -7.61
N TRP A 108 -11.21 -1.22 -8.07
CA TRP A 108 -11.04 0.24 -7.95
C TRP A 108 -12.13 1.04 -8.65
N GLY A 109 -12.80 0.48 -9.66
CA GLY A 109 -13.99 1.08 -10.25
C GLY A 109 -15.11 1.38 -9.24
N ALA A 110 -15.22 0.58 -8.18
CA ALA A 110 -16.19 0.82 -7.11
C ALA A 110 -15.79 1.99 -6.18
N MET A 111 -14.62 2.60 -6.34
CA MET A 111 -14.23 3.84 -5.65
C MET A 111 -14.70 5.11 -6.37
N THR A 112 -15.27 4.97 -7.58
CA THR A 112 -15.76 6.09 -8.37
C THR A 112 -17.13 6.57 -7.87
N GLY A 113 -17.43 7.85 -8.07
CA GLY A 113 -18.69 8.43 -7.63
C GLY A 113 -18.61 9.00 -6.22
N LYS A 114 -19.63 8.82 -5.37
CA LYS A 114 -19.71 9.54 -4.08
C LYS A 114 -18.67 9.06 -3.04
N LEU A 115 -18.20 9.99 -2.21
CA LEU A 115 -17.34 9.71 -1.05
C LEU A 115 -18.14 9.09 0.10
N GLU A 116 -18.65 7.89 -0.10
CA GLU A 116 -19.46 7.16 0.88
C GLU A 116 -18.91 5.75 1.12
N VAL A 117 -19.14 5.23 2.33
CA VAL A 117 -18.74 3.86 2.69
C VAL A 117 -19.65 2.86 1.99
N ASN A 118 -19.17 2.31 0.88
CA ASN A 118 -19.83 1.24 0.14
C ASN A 118 -19.28 -0.15 0.54
N GLN A 119 -19.70 -1.19 -0.17
CA GLN A 119 -19.28 -2.56 0.14
C GLN A 119 -17.77 -2.76 -0.01
N LEU A 120 -17.13 -2.10 -0.99
CA LEU A 120 -15.68 -2.15 -1.14
C LEU A 120 -14.99 -1.67 0.14
N TRP A 121 -15.41 -0.53 0.70
CA TRP A 121 -14.77 0.01 1.91
C TRP A 121 -15.03 -0.83 3.16
N ARG A 122 -16.15 -1.54 3.24
CA ARG A 122 -16.39 -2.54 4.29
C ARG A 122 -15.44 -3.73 4.16
N ASP A 123 -15.23 -4.22 2.95
CA ASP A 123 -14.31 -5.33 2.68
C ASP A 123 -12.85 -4.91 2.91
N VAL A 124 -12.47 -3.70 2.46
CA VAL A 124 -11.15 -3.10 2.72
C VAL A 124 -10.91 -3.01 4.22
N HIS A 125 -11.91 -2.57 5.00
CA HIS A 125 -11.80 -2.53 6.45
C HIS A 125 -11.61 -3.91 7.06
N ALA A 126 -12.36 -4.93 6.61
CA ALA A 126 -12.18 -6.30 7.09
C ALA A 126 -10.77 -6.83 6.79
N ALA A 127 -10.28 -6.65 5.56
CA ALA A 127 -8.92 -7.04 5.18
C ALA A 127 -7.84 -6.25 5.94
N PHE A 128 -8.08 -4.95 6.18
CA PHE A 128 -7.19 -4.11 6.96
C PHE A 128 -7.07 -4.61 8.40
N MET A 129 -8.16 -5.03 9.04
CA MET A 129 -8.13 -5.49 10.42
C MET A 129 -7.58 -6.93 10.59
N ALA A 130 -7.53 -7.73 9.53
CA ALA A 130 -7.09 -9.11 9.57
C ALA A 130 -5.56 -9.26 9.53
N GLN A 131 -4.99 -10.16 10.34
CA GLN A 131 -3.57 -10.50 10.21
C GLN A 131 -3.33 -11.24 8.88
N ASN A 132 -2.40 -10.75 8.06
CA ASN A 132 -2.13 -11.33 6.76
C ASN A 132 -0.69 -10.99 6.35
N SER A 133 0.17 -12.00 6.21
CA SER A 133 1.59 -11.83 5.93
C SER A 133 1.87 -10.99 4.68
N MET A 134 0.98 -11.02 3.67
CA MET A 134 1.09 -10.21 2.46
C MET A 134 0.82 -8.72 2.70
N LEU A 135 -0.05 -8.40 3.66
CA LEU A 135 -0.44 -7.03 4.03
C LEU A 135 0.46 -6.46 5.12
N ASP A 136 0.99 -7.34 5.98
CA ASP A 136 1.84 -7.05 7.13
C ASP A 136 3.27 -6.65 6.73
N ALA A 137 3.72 -7.08 5.56
CA ALA A 137 5.06 -6.82 5.03
C ALA A 137 5.09 -5.60 4.10
N MET A 138 6.23 -4.91 4.06
CA MET A 138 6.51 -3.92 3.03
C MET A 138 6.71 -4.63 1.68
N HIS A 139 6.12 -4.10 0.62
CA HIS A 139 6.26 -4.64 -0.74
C HIS A 139 7.57 -4.16 -1.38
N PHE A 140 7.97 -2.95 -1.00
CA PHE A 140 9.23 -2.35 -1.41
C PHE A 140 10.19 -2.30 -0.22
N HIS A 141 11.30 -3.02 -0.35
CA HIS A 141 12.39 -3.11 0.60
C HIS A 141 13.49 -2.10 0.28
N ASP A 142 13.13 -0.83 0.38
CA ASP A 142 14.06 0.30 0.31
C ASP A 142 14.52 0.68 1.72
N ALA A 143 15.75 1.19 1.86
CA ALA A 143 16.28 1.68 3.14
C ALA A 143 15.38 2.78 3.75
N LEU A 144 14.71 3.56 2.91
CA LEU A 144 13.75 4.58 3.33
C LEU A 144 12.55 4.00 4.10
N PHE A 145 12.24 2.71 3.92
CA PHE A 145 11.07 2.06 4.52
C PHE A 145 11.40 1.18 5.73
N VAL A 146 12.67 1.05 6.13
CA VAL A 146 13.11 0.10 7.19
C VAL A 146 12.40 0.29 8.53
N ASN A 147 11.95 1.51 8.83
CA ASN A 147 11.28 1.86 10.08
C ASN A 147 9.74 1.85 9.99
N VAL A 148 9.18 1.40 8.87
CA VAL A 148 7.73 1.28 8.65
C VAL A 148 7.28 -0.12 9.04
N THR A 149 6.19 -0.22 9.80
CA THR A 149 5.68 -1.50 10.35
C THR A 149 4.19 -1.68 10.04
N PRO A 150 3.82 -2.14 8.83
CA PRO A 150 2.42 -2.35 8.43
C PRO A 150 1.72 -3.47 9.23
N ASN A 151 2.49 -4.33 9.89
CA ASN A 151 2.01 -5.39 10.75
C ASN A 151 1.44 -4.91 12.10
N VAL A 152 1.70 -3.65 12.49
CA VAL A 152 1.09 -3.06 13.69
C VAL A 152 -0.24 -2.45 13.30
N ILE A 153 -1.31 -3.20 13.53
CA ILE A 153 -2.68 -2.81 13.14
C ILE A 153 -3.26 -1.87 14.20
N LEU A 154 -3.55 -0.63 13.80
CA LEU A 154 -4.33 0.30 14.63
C LEU A 154 -5.80 0.29 14.18
N PRO A 155 -6.75 0.28 15.12
CA PRO A 155 -8.18 0.31 14.77
C PRO A 155 -8.56 1.58 14.01
N HIS A 156 -9.19 1.41 12.84
CA HIS A 156 -9.78 2.48 12.04
C HIS A 156 -11.16 2.05 11.58
N SER A 157 -12.12 2.97 11.48
CA SER A 157 -13.39 2.69 10.80
C SER A 157 -13.20 2.63 9.28
N ALA A 158 -14.12 1.97 8.57
CA ALA A 158 -14.15 2.00 7.10
C ALA A 158 -14.21 3.43 6.54
N SER A 159 -14.97 4.33 7.18
CA SER A 159 -15.03 5.75 6.83
C SER A 159 -13.68 6.46 6.97
N ARG A 160 -12.92 6.15 8.03
CA ARG A 160 -11.59 6.73 8.23
C ARG A 160 -10.60 6.20 7.19
N LEU A 161 -10.67 4.93 6.81
CA LEU A 161 -9.83 4.36 5.75
C LEU A 161 -10.11 5.00 4.38
N LEU A 162 -11.39 5.22 4.04
CA LEU A 162 -11.78 5.97 2.85
C LEU A 162 -11.17 7.38 2.86
N GLN A 163 -11.33 8.12 3.96
CA GLN A 163 -10.77 9.47 4.09
C GLN A 163 -9.25 9.46 3.94
N MET A 164 -8.56 8.52 4.59
CA MET A 164 -7.10 8.37 4.47
C MET A 164 -6.67 8.10 3.02
N TRP A 165 -7.43 7.29 2.27
CA TRP A 165 -7.14 7.03 0.87
C TRP A 165 -7.32 8.28 0.00
N VAL A 166 -8.40 9.02 0.20
CA VAL A 166 -8.65 10.29 -0.52
C VAL A 166 -7.54 11.29 -0.25
N GLU A 167 -7.12 11.45 1.01
CA GLU A 167 -5.96 12.28 1.38
C GLU A 167 -4.69 11.84 0.63
N ILE A 168 -4.40 10.54 0.59
CA ILE A 168 -3.23 9.98 -0.11
C ILE A 168 -3.29 10.29 -1.61
N VAL A 169 -4.43 10.02 -2.26
CA VAL A 169 -4.63 10.24 -3.70
C VAL A 169 -4.50 11.72 -4.05
N ALA A 170 -5.09 12.61 -3.27
CA ALA A 170 -5.01 14.06 -3.49
C ALA A 170 -3.56 14.56 -3.44
N MET A 171 -2.83 14.19 -2.39
CA MET A 171 -1.42 14.57 -2.25
C MET A 171 -0.55 13.94 -3.34
N TYR A 172 -0.82 12.69 -3.71
CA TYR A 172 -0.08 12.00 -4.77
C TYR A 172 -0.28 12.68 -6.14
N ARG A 173 -1.52 13.03 -6.51
CA ARG A 173 -1.82 13.77 -7.74
C ARG A 173 -1.06 15.09 -7.80
N ASN A 174 -1.06 15.83 -6.68
CA ASN A 174 -0.33 17.09 -6.58
C ASN A 174 1.18 16.89 -6.78
N ALA A 175 1.78 15.90 -6.10
CA ALA A 175 3.19 15.56 -6.26
C ALA A 175 3.55 15.20 -7.72
N VAL A 176 2.69 14.41 -8.38
CA VAL A 176 2.88 14.05 -9.80
C VAL A 176 2.76 15.27 -10.71
N ALA A 177 1.82 16.17 -10.46
CA ALA A 177 1.65 17.39 -11.24
C ALA A 177 2.91 18.28 -11.15
N GLN A 178 3.40 18.52 -9.94
CA GLN A 178 4.61 19.32 -9.71
C GLN A 178 5.85 18.68 -10.33
N ALA A 179 6.01 17.35 -10.22
CA ALA A 179 7.12 16.64 -10.83
C ALA A 179 7.11 16.77 -12.37
N LYS A 180 5.92 16.70 -13.00
CA LYS A 180 5.77 16.89 -14.45
C LYS A 180 6.09 18.33 -14.87
N GLU A 181 5.64 19.31 -14.11
CA GLU A 181 5.93 20.72 -14.38
C GLU A 181 7.44 21.01 -14.28
N ALA A 182 8.10 20.50 -13.24
CA ALA A 182 9.54 20.64 -13.07
C ALA A 182 10.33 19.98 -14.21
N ALA A 183 9.90 18.78 -14.65
CA ALA A 183 10.50 18.10 -15.79
C ALA A 183 10.32 18.88 -17.11
N ALA A 184 9.17 19.53 -17.31
CA ALA A 184 8.93 20.38 -18.48
C ALA A 184 9.79 21.66 -18.48
N GLN A 185 10.21 22.12 -17.31
CA GLN A 185 11.08 23.29 -17.12
C GLN A 185 12.58 22.93 -17.09
N ASP A 186 12.94 21.69 -17.43
CA ASP A 186 14.30 21.13 -17.35
C ASP A 186 14.99 21.32 -15.98
N LYS A 187 14.19 21.40 -14.91
CA LYS A 187 14.67 21.43 -13.53
C LYS A 187 14.97 20.00 -13.07
N ASN A 188 16.02 19.40 -13.61
CA ASN A 188 16.42 18.02 -13.34
C ASN A 188 17.07 17.80 -11.95
N THR A 189 16.96 18.77 -11.04
CA THR A 189 17.63 18.74 -9.72
C THR A 189 16.79 18.08 -8.63
N HIS A 190 15.50 17.80 -8.89
CA HIS A 190 14.56 17.29 -7.88
C HIS A 190 14.21 15.82 -8.12
N SER A 191 14.35 14.99 -7.09
CA SER A 191 13.82 13.63 -7.10
C SER A 191 12.30 13.65 -6.90
N PHE A 192 11.59 12.57 -7.31
CA PHE A 192 10.15 12.47 -7.05
C PHE A 192 9.80 12.60 -5.55
N PHE A 193 10.71 12.16 -4.68
CA PHE A 193 10.53 12.22 -3.23
C PHE A 193 10.46 13.67 -2.70
N ASP A 194 11.12 14.61 -3.37
CA ASP A 194 11.07 16.03 -3.00
C ASP A 194 9.65 16.60 -3.19
N PHE A 195 8.99 16.23 -4.29
CA PHE A 195 7.57 16.57 -4.54
C PHE A 195 6.60 15.86 -3.60
N CYS A 196 7.02 14.76 -2.96
CA CYS A 196 6.25 14.11 -1.91
C CYS A 196 6.32 14.85 -0.56
N ALA A 197 7.07 15.96 -0.45
CA ALA A 197 7.32 16.68 0.80
C ALA A 197 7.81 15.75 1.93
N GLY A 198 8.68 14.80 1.58
CA GLY A 198 9.22 13.81 2.52
C GLY A 198 8.24 12.71 2.95
N ARG A 199 7.03 12.64 2.37
CA ARG A 199 6.02 11.63 2.73
C ARG A 199 6.32 10.28 2.07
N LEU A 200 6.81 9.36 2.88
CA LEU A 200 7.19 8.01 2.45
C LEU A 200 6.02 7.18 1.88
N ASP A 201 4.80 7.39 2.34
CA ASP A 201 3.62 6.67 1.84
C ASP A 201 3.25 7.09 0.41
N LEU A 202 3.54 8.34 0.01
CA LEU A 202 3.36 8.79 -1.38
C LEU A 202 4.44 8.19 -2.29
N LEU A 203 5.69 8.17 -1.82
CA LEU A 203 6.78 7.50 -2.54
C LEU A 203 6.48 6.00 -2.71
N TYR A 204 5.97 5.36 -1.65
CA TYR A 204 5.56 3.96 -1.68
C TYR A 204 4.44 3.71 -2.70
N LEU A 205 3.42 4.57 -2.72
CA LEU A 205 2.37 4.50 -3.75
C LEU A 205 2.95 4.72 -5.16
N HIS A 206 3.87 5.67 -5.34
CA HIS A 206 4.52 5.93 -6.62
C HIS A 206 5.23 4.69 -7.17
N MET A 207 6.02 4.03 -6.32
CA MET A 207 6.73 2.80 -6.68
C MET A 207 5.76 1.70 -7.14
N ALA A 208 4.59 1.58 -6.52
CA ALA A 208 3.54 0.67 -6.98
C ALA A 208 2.95 1.09 -8.33
N MET A 209 2.69 2.39 -8.52
CA MET A 209 2.12 2.91 -9.76
C MET A 209 3.05 2.78 -10.97
N LEU A 210 4.36 2.81 -10.77
CA LEU A 210 5.34 2.49 -11.82
C LEU A 210 5.20 1.05 -12.33
N LEU A 211 4.68 0.14 -11.51
CA LEU A 211 4.50 -1.27 -11.85
C LEU A 211 3.08 -1.57 -12.34
N GLU A 212 2.12 -0.69 -12.09
CA GLU A 212 0.71 -0.85 -12.44
C GLU A 212 0.18 0.34 -13.27
N PRO A 213 0.51 0.43 -14.58
CA PRO A 213 0.15 1.58 -15.42
C PRO A 213 -1.36 1.82 -15.53
N LYS A 214 -2.17 0.75 -15.47
CA LYS A 214 -3.65 0.85 -15.50
C LYS A 214 -4.17 1.55 -14.24
N LEU A 215 -3.65 1.16 -13.07
CA LEU A 215 -4.00 1.79 -11.80
C LEU A 215 -3.47 3.22 -11.73
N TYR A 216 -2.26 3.48 -12.25
CA TYR A 216 -1.71 4.84 -12.33
C TYR A 216 -2.64 5.78 -13.11
N LYS A 217 -3.10 5.37 -14.30
CA LYS A 217 -4.08 6.15 -15.08
C LYS A 217 -5.38 6.36 -14.32
N PHE A 218 -5.85 5.35 -13.58
CA PHE A 218 -7.04 5.48 -12.74
C PHE A 218 -6.85 6.49 -11.62
N ILE A 219 -5.75 6.42 -10.86
CA ILE A 219 -5.44 7.38 -9.79
C ILE A 219 -5.34 8.79 -10.35
N LEU A 220 -4.76 8.99 -11.53
CA LEU A 220 -4.64 10.34 -12.09
C LEU A 220 -5.92 10.88 -12.74
N SER A 221 -6.93 10.03 -12.95
CA SER A 221 -8.22 10.47 -13.50
C SER A 221 -9.10 11.14 -12.44
N ASP A 222 -9.96 12.06 -12.82
CA ASP A 222 -10.89 12.75 -11.88
C ASP A 222 -12.02 11.85 -11.34
N LYS A 223 -11.94 10.54 -11.57
CA LYS A 223 -12.94 9.55 -11.18
C LYS A 223 -13.01 9.29 -9.68
N ILE A 224 -11.91 9.52 -8.96
CA ILE A 224 -11.90 9.51 -7.49
C ILE A 224 -12.11 10.95 -7.03
N PRO A 225 -13.21 11.25 -6.31
CA PRO A 225 -13.43 12.59 -5.78
C PRO A 225 -12.36 12.88 -4.74
N ILE A 226 -11.81 14.07 -4.83
CA ILE A 226 -10.95 14.62 -3.80
C ILE A 226 -11.83 15.56 -2.98
N SER A 227 -11.88 15.36 -1.66
CA SER A 227 -12.36 16.44 -0.78
C SER A 227 -11.31 17.55 -0.80
N GLU A 228 -11.70 18.79 -1.10
CA GLU A 228 -10.82 19.94 -0.93
C GLU A 228 -10.19 19.90 0.47
N PRO A 229 -8.89 20.21 0.60
CA PRO A 229 -8.27 20.26 1.92
C PRO A 229 -9.02 21.29 2.75
N PHE A 230 -9.50 20.87 3.93
CA PHE A 230 -10.14 21.72 4.92
C PHE A 230 -9.23 22.92 5.20
N ASP A 231 -9.57 24.06 4.60
CA ASP A 231 -8.92 25.33 4.82
C ASP A 231 -9.10 25.64 6.31
N ARG A 232 -8.01 25.62 7.09
CA ARG A 232 -8.00 26.09 8.48
C ARG A 232 -8.17 27.61 8.48
N ARG A 233 -9.33 28.11 8.07
CA ARG A 233 -9.71 29.51 8.33
C ARG A 233 -10.24 29.58 9.74
N LYS A 234 -9.39 30.14 10.60
CA LYS A 234 -9.69 30.64 11.94
C LYS A 234 -11.16 31.08 12.03
N ALA A 235 -11.94 30.40 12.86
CA ALA A 235 -13.14 30.98 13.43
C ALA A 235 -12.68 32.20 14.25
N LYS A 236 -12.76 33.38 13.64
CA LYS A 236 -12.63 34.64 14.35
C LYS A 236 -13.93 34.79 15.14
N THR A 237 -13.86 34.49 16.43
CA THR A 237 -14.93 34.76 17.39
C THR A 237 -15.35 36.22 17.24
N PRO A 238 -16.65 36.53 17.03
CA PRO A 238 -17.09 37.91 17.11
C PRO A 238 -17.00 38.35 18.57
N ALA A 239 -16.22 39.39 18.83
CA ALA A 239 -16.19 40.06 20.13
C ALA A 239 -17.57 40.69 20.37
N THR A 240 -18.34 40.11 21.28
CA THR A 240 -19.51 40.74 21.88
C THR A 240 -19.02 41.88 22.76
N ALA A 241 -19.18 43.11 22.29
CA ALA A 241 -19.08 44.31 23.12
C ALA A 241 -20.27 44.32 24.09
N ALA A 242 -20.04 43.89 25.33
CA ALA A 242 -20.95 44.13 26.42
C ALA A 242 -20.71 45.56 26.94
N SER A 243 -21.70 46.41 26.68
CA SER A 243 -21.87 47.73 27.28
C SER A 243 -22.21 47.57 28.76
N CYS A 244 -21.40 48.15 29.65
CA CYS A 244 -21.78 48.39 31.04
C CYS A 244 -22.13 49.87 31.18
N ARG A 245 -23.38 50.11 31.62
CA ARG A 245 -23.78 51.32 32.33
C ARG A 245 -23.29 51.26 33.77
#